data_AF-A0A7M7MVJ0-F1
#
_entry.id   AF-A0A7M7MVJ0-F1
#
_cell.length_a   1.000
_cell.length_b   1.000
_cell.length_c   1.000
_cell.angle_alpha   90.00
_cell.angle_beta   90.00
_cell.angle_gamma   90.00
#
_symmetry.space_group_name_H-M   'P 1'
#
loop_
_entity.id
_entity.type
_entity.pdbx_description
1 polymer ?
#
loop_
_entity_poly.entity_id
_entity_poly.type
_entity_poly.pdbx_seq_one_letter_code
_entity_poly.pdbx_strand_id
1 'polypeptide(L)'
;MSKTAFYFFMLDWQKRQQWRGKTFNSLKDVAADPKCSEEWKNISPQDKEIYIVKAKDSKIKAQGNKKTTIGEDLSEMELNAKREQEFQQKMLEYINSVISMGLLHNNLQKLKFIFIHVNWFYKKEIGINKCEFCPAEFAVAQFSLKNGIENIYHEVLKMKIPLGWKRDAIEISQQTHQIPIELEEGQSDFSYMFSELIKFLETNKTGNKFPPLFTTKNLIPVVESLLIKMVEVNNGSVNDFLIYSIEALFGALRNAAVQKVDNRSIPLIVAENEFSKDFLCNIRGFECDISKEYKNNTSKQNYSNDQRQCNEIKPLDIIDHCKASTSTSQNLTLNISTCSMRIPNTIPQTLIGVQENIDPCVDFPPIGGRGINYKRKITNIKLPLGKGKSLSNINFYI
;
A
#
# COMPACT_ATOMS: atom_id res chain seq x y z
N MET A 1 -21.62 -27.16 21.86
CA MET A 1 -21.17 -27.80 23.11
C MET A 1 -19.65 -27.89 23.12
N SER A 2 -18.99 -27.45 24.19
CA SER A 2 -17.52 -27.54 24.30
C SER A 2 -17.09 -29.00 24.46
N LYS A 3 -16.22 -29.50 23.57
CA LYS A 3 -15.66 -30.85 23.67
C LYS A 3 -14.71 -30.92 24.86
N THR A 4 -14.99 -31.81 25.82
CA THR A 4 -14.20 -32.01 27.03
C THR A 4 -13.11 -33.08 26.82
N ALA A 5 -12.17 -33.22 27.76
CA ALA A 5 -11.15 -34.28 27.67
C ALA A 5 -11.80 -35.68 27.60
N PHE A 6 -12.86 -35.90 28.39
CA PHE A 6 -13.63 -37.14 28.37
C PHE A 6 -14.28 -37.43 27.01
N TYR A 7 -14.73 -36.41 26.28
CA TYR A 7 -15.26 -36.58 24.93
C TYR A 7 -14.22 -37.18 23.96
N PHE A 8 -12.97 -36.71 24.02
CA PHE A 8 -11.89 -37.26 23.17
C PHE A 8 -11.47 -38.66 23.61
N PHE A 9 -11.51 -38.94 24.91
CA PHE A 9 -11.30 -40.29 25.43
C PHE A 9 -12.39 -41.26 24.96
N MET A 10 -13.66 -40.86 25.01
CA MET A 10 -14.79 -41.68 24.53
C MET A 10 -14.65 -42.05 23.06
N LEU A 11 -14.16 -41.14 22.21
CA LEU A 11 -13.90 -41.42 20.78
C LEU A 11 -12.81 -42.49 20.59
N ASP A 12 -11.70 -42.39 21.32
CA ASP A 12 -10.63 -43.40 21.27
C ASP A 12 -11.12 -44.74 21.86
N TRP A 13 -11.84 -44.70 22.98
CA TRP A 13 -12.37 -45.88 23.62
C TRP A 13 -13.39 -46.60 22.74
N GLN A 14 -14.32 -45.87 22.12
CA GLN A 14 -15.28 -46.41 21.15
C GLN A 14 -14.56 -47.13 20.01
N LYS A 15 -13.52 -46.51 19.43
CA LYS A 15 -12.70 -47.15 18.40
C LYS A 15 -12.08 -48.45 18.93
N ARG A 16 -11.42 -48.43 20.10
CA ARG A 16 -10.81 -49.62 20.70
C ARG A 16 -11.80 -50.77 20.90
N GLN A 17 -13.04 -50.47 21.26
CA GLN A 17 -14.09 -51.47 21.44
C GLN A 17 -14.68 -51.96 20.11
N GLN A 18 -14.76 -51.10 19.09
CA GLN A 18 -15.12 -51.49 17.72
C GLN A 18 -14.11 -52.47 17.11
N TRP A 19 -12.81 -52.26 17.35
CA TRP A 19 -11.77 -53.25 17.00
C TRP A 19 -11.95 -54.61 17.69
N ARG A 20 -12.64 -54.63 18.83
CA ARG A 20 -12.99 -55.85 19.59
C ARG A 20 -14.37 -56.41 19.23
N GLY A 21 -14.99 -55.91 18.16
CA GLY A 21 -16.28 -56.41 17.64
C GLY A 21 -17.52 -55.79 18.29
N LYS A 22 -17.38 -54.79 19.17
CA LYS A 22 -18.53 -54.09 19.77
C LYS A 22 -18.97 -52.90 18.94
N THR A 23 -20.23 -52.83 18.58
CA THR A 23 -20.83 -51.69 17.86
C THR A 23 -21.55 -50.75 18.82
N PHE A 24 -21.42 -49.45 18.57
CA PHE A 24 -22.11 -48.39 19.31
C PHE A 24 -22.78 -47.47 18.30
N ASN A 25 -24.06 -47.17 18.50
CA ASN A 25 -24.84 -46.34 17.57
C ASN A 25 -24.62 -44.84 17.82
N SER A 26 -24.30 -44.46 19.06
CA SER A 26 -24.03 -43.07 19.42
C SER A 26 -22.97 -42.94 20.51
N LEU A 27 -22.38 -41.75 20.63
CA LEU A 27 -21.50 -41.39 21.75
C LEU A 27 -22.25 -41.36 23.11
N LYS A 28 -23.58 -41.27 23.12
CA LYS A 28 -24.37 -41.39 24.35
C LYS A 28 -24.35 -42.83 24.87
N ASP A 29 -24.39 -43.81 23.98
CA ASP A 29 -24.31 -45.23 24.35
C ASP A 29 -22.93 -45.58 24.90
N VAL A 30 -21.88 -44.96 24.35
CA VAL A 30 -20.51 -45.08 24.86
C VAL A 30 -20.37 -44.49 26.28
N ALA A 31 -21.05 -43.37 26.56
CA ALA A 31 -21.03 -42.75 27.88
C ALA A 31 -21.88 -43.53 28.91
N ALA A 32 -22.91 -44.26 28.44
CA ALA A 32 -23.76 -45.10 29.27
C ALA A 32 -23.11 -46.44 29.67
N ASP A 33 -22.06 -46.89 28.96
CA ASP A 33 -21.30 -48.09 29.34
C ASP A 33 -20.48 -47.83 30.62
N PRO A 34 -20.74 -48.55 31.73
CA PRO A 34 -20.01 -48.38 32.99
C PRO A 34 -18.50 -48.55 32.84
N LYS A 35 -18.06 -49.43 31.93
CA LYS A 35 -16.63 -49.74 31.72
C LYS A 35 -15.86 -48.54 31.15
N CYS A 36 -16.51 -47.72 30.33
CA CYS A 36 -15.92 -46.51 29.77
C CYS A 36 -15.63 -45.49 30.88
N SER A 37 -16.59 -45.30 31.79
CA SER A 37 -16.46 -44.38 32.92
C SER A 37 -15.44 -44.87 33.97
N GLU A 38 -15.35 -46.18 34.19
CA GLU A 38 -14.34 -46.80 35.06
C GLU A 38 -12.92 -46.68 34.49
N GLU A 39 -12.72 -46.99 33.21
CA GLU A 39 -11.42 -46.82 32.54
C GLU A 39 -10.96 -45.36 32.55
N TRP A 40 -11.87 -44.40 32.37
CA TRP A 40 -11.55 -42.98 32.48
C TRP A 40 -11.15 -42.53 33.90
N LYS A 41 -11.67 -43.18 34.94
CA LYS A 41 -11.26 -42.89 36.31
C LYS A 41 -9.85 -43.42 36.57
N ASN A 42 -9.57 -44.63 36.09
CA ASN A 42 -8.34 -45.39 36.36
C ASN A 42 -7.14 -45.06 35.46
N ILE A 43 -7.34 -44.30 34.39
CA ILE A 43 -6.25 -43.86 33.51
C ILE A 43 -5.27 -42.91 34.24
N SER A 44 -3.98 -43.07 33.92
CA SER A 44 -2.89 -42.33 34.56
C SER A 44 -2.99 -40.82 34.32
N PRO A 45 -2.45 -39.97 35.21
CA PRO A 45 -2.42 -38.51 34.98
C PRO A 45 -1.73 -38.11 33.68
N GLN A 46 -0.69 -38.83 33.28
CA GLN A 46 0.09 -38.61 32.05
C GLN A 46 -0.76 -38.90 30.81
N ASP A 47 -1.52 -39.99 30.81
CA ASP A 47 -2.39 -40.35 29.69
C ASP A 47 -3.65 -39.45 29.64
N LYS A 48 -4.14 -38.98 30.80
CA LYS A 48 -5.19 -37.94 30.86
C LYS A 48 -4.76 -36.64 30.20
N GLU A 49 -3.47 -36.28 30.32
CA GLU A 49 -2.93 -35.05 29.76
C GLU A 49 -3.07 -34.99 28.24
N ILE A 50 -2.89 -36.12 27.54
CA ILE A 50 -3.09 -36.24 26.09
C ILE A 50 -4.51 -35.80 25.70
N TYR A 51 -5.53 -36.23 26.45
CA TYR A 51 -6.93 -35.88 26.19
C TYR A 51 -7.27 -34.44 26.61
N ILE A 52 -6.61 -33.92 27.65
CA ILE A 52 -6.72 -32.51 28.05
C ILE A 52 -6.13 -31.59 26.98
N VAL A 53 -4.98 -31.92 26.41
CA VAL A 53 -4.38 -31.20 25.28
C VAL A 53 -5.33 -31.21 24.07
N LYS A 54 -5.85 -32.39 23.67
CA LYS A 54 -6.85 -32.49 22.59
C LYS A 54 -8.09 -31.61 22.84
N ALA A 55 -8.56 -31.52 24.09
CA ALA A 55 -9.68 -30.66 24.46
C ALA A 55 -9.34 -29.17 24.40
N LYS A 56 -8.13 -28.77 24.82
CA LYS A 56 -7.63 -27.39 24.69
C LYS A 56 -7.49 -27.00 23.22
N ASP A 57 -6.88 -27.85 22.40
CA ASP A 57 -6.72 -27.61 20.96
C ASP A 57 -8.07 -27.48 20.25
N SER A 58 -9.06 -28.27 20.63
CA SER A 58 -10.41 -28.16 20.08
C SER A 58 -11.11 -26.87 20.49
N LYS A 59 -10.81 -26.30 21.67
CA LYS A 59 -11.34 -24.99 22.07
C LYS A 59 -10.66 -23.86 21.30
N ILE A 60 -9.35 -23.96 21.08
CA ILE A 60 -8.58 -23.01 20.26
C ILE A 60 -9.10 -23.03 18.82
N LYS A 61 -9.28 -24.21 18.21
CA LYS A 61 -9.85 -24.35 16.86
C LYS A 61 -11.30 -23.83 16.76
N ALA A 62 -12.08 -23.95 17.84
CA ALA A 62 -13.44 -23.42 17.88
C ALA A 62 -13.51 -21.89 18.08
N GLN A 63 -12.44 -21.26 18.57
CA GLN A 63 -12.33 -19.80 18.71
C GLN A 63 -12.02 -19.06 17.40
N GLY A 64 -11.83 -19.79 16.30
CA GLY A 64 -11.47 -19.22 15.00
C GLY A 64 -10.00 -18.83 14.92
N ASN A 65 -9.55 -18.40 13.74
CA ASN A 65 -8.18 -17.95 13.55
C ASN A 65 -7.94 -16.65 14.33
N LYS A 66 -6.74 -16.53 14.91
CA LYS A 66 -6.34 -15.31 15.63
C LYS A 66 -6.30 -14.15 14.64
N LYS A 67 -6.91 -13.03 15.01
CA LYS A 67 -6.94 -11.83 14.17
C LYS A 67 -6.13 -10.68 14.75
N THR A 68 -5.62 -9.80 13.89
CA THR A 68 -5.00 -8.52 14.30
C THR A 68 -6.07 -7.58 14.86
N THR A 69 -5.64 -6.47 15.48
CA THR A 69 -6.55 -5.42 15.98
C THR A 69 -7.44 -4.82 14.88
N ILE A 70 -7.03 -4.92 13.62
CA ILE A 70 -7.79 -4.50 12.44
C ILE A 70 -8.55 -5.63 11.75
N GLY A 71 -8.58 -6.83 12.35
CA GLY A 71 -9.42 -7.95 11.91
C GLY A 71 -8.79 -8.87 10.85
N GLU A 72 -7.51 -8.69 10.51
CA GLU A 72 -6.79 -9.57 9.57
C GLU A 72 -6.44 -10.90 10.23
N ASP A 73 -6.50 -12.00 9.48
CA ASP A 73 -6.08 -13.31 9.96
C ASP A 73 -4.54 -13.37 10.09
N LEU A 74 -4.04 -13.68 11.29
CA LEU A 74 -2.60 -13.82 11.53
C LEU A 74 -1.98 -14.93 10.67
N SER A 75 -2.70 -16.02 10.43
CA SER A 75 -2.18 -17.13 9.61
C SER A 75 -2.05 -16.73 8.14
N GLU A 76 -2.97 -15.90 7.63
CA GLU A 76 -2.89 -15.33 6.30
C GLU A 76 -1.75 -14.32 6.19
N MET A 77 -1.57 -13.46 7.20
CA MET A 77 -0.49 -12.48 7.24
C MET A 77 0.89 -13.15 7.25
N GLU A 78 1.09 -14.20 8.06
CA GLU A 78 2.33 -14.98 8.09
C GLU A 78 2.60 -15.67 6.73
N LEU A 79 1.56 -16.24 6.11
CA LEU A 79 1.67 -16.84 4.79
C LEU A 79 2.02 -15.79 3.72
N ASN A 80 1.43 -14.60 3.77
CA ASN A 80 1.71 -13.50 2.86
C ASN A 80 3.14 -13.01 3.01
N ALA A 81 3.61 -12.82 4.25
CA ALA A 81 4.98 -12.43 4.53
C ALA A 81 5.99 -13.48 4.01
N LYS A 82 5.68 -14.77 4.16
CA LYS A 82 6.51 -15.85 3.61
C LYS A 82 6.54 -15.84 2.08
N ARG A 83 5.38 -15.65 1.44
CA ARG A 83 5.28 -15.55 -0.03
C ARG A 83 6.08 -14.36 -0.56
N GLU A 84 5.98 -13.21 0.10
CA GLU A 84 6.76 -12.03 -0.25
C GLU A 84 8.26 -12.30 -0.12
N GLN A 85 8.69 -12.91 0.99
CA GLN A 85 10.10 -13.27 1.18
C GLN A 85 10.61 -14.24 0.11
N GLU A 86 9.84 -15.27 -0.23
CA GLU A 86 10.18 -16.22 -1.29
C GLU A 86 10.25 -15.54 -2.66
N PHE A 87 9.34 -14.60 -2.94
CA PHE A 87 9.35 -13.82 -4.17
C PHE A 87 10.60 -12.94 -4.28
N GLN A 88 10.93 -12.21 -3.21
CA GLN A 88 12.14 -11.40 -3.14
C GLN A 88 13.41 -12.23 -3.32
N GLN A 89 13.47 -13.42 -2.71
CA GLN A 89 14.61 -14.32 -2.88
C GLN A 89 14.75 -14.79 -4.33
N LYS A 90 13.65 -15.24 -4.97
CA LYS A 90 13.63 -15.65 -6.37
C LYS A 90 14.06 -14.52 -7.32
N MET A 91 13.65 -13.29 -7.03
CA MET A 91 14.08 -12.10 -7.78
C MET A 91 15.60 -11.94 -7.70
N LEU A 92 16.17 -11.97 -6.50
CA LEU A 92 17.62 -11.80 -6.32
C LEU A 92 18.41 -12.95 -6.96
N GLU A 93 17.94 -14.19 -6.82
CA GLU A 93 18.53 -15.36 -7.48
C GLU A 93 18.52 -15.23 -9.00
N TYR A 94 17.40 -14.79 -9.57
CA TYR A 94 17.29 -14.52 -11.01
C TYR A 94 18.29 -13.45 -11.47
N ILE A 95 18.31 -12.29 -10.80
CA ILE A 95 19.18 -11.17 -11.17
C ILE A 95 20.65 -11.61 -11.09
N ASN A 96 21.05 -12.27 -10.00
CA ASN A 96 22.41 -12.76 -9.83
C ASN A 96 22.79 -13.79 -10.90
N SER A 97 21.88 -14.70 -11.26
CA SER A 97 22.09 -15.68 -12.32
C SER A 97 22.32 -15.02 -13.67
N VAL A 98 21.44 -14.10 -14.07
CA VAL A 98 21.54 -13.35 -15.33
C VAL A 98 22.85 -12.58 -15.42
N ILE A 99 23.22 -11.88 -14.35
CA ILE A 99 24.46 -11.09 -14.30
C ILE A 99 25.69 -12.00 -14.34
N SER A 100 25.71 -13.09 -13.57
CA SER A 100 26.82 -14.04 -13.54
C SER A 100 27.04 -14.67 -14.92
N MET A 101 25.97 -15.08 -15.60
CA MET A 101 26.03 -15.58 -16.97
C MET A 101 26.53 -14.50 -17.95
N GLY A 102 26.05 -13.27 -17.80
CA GLY A 102 26.52 -12.12 -18.58
C GLY A 102 28.01 -11.85 -18.41
N LEU A 103 28.54 -11.98 -17.19
CA LEU A 103 29.97 -11.83 -16.89
C LEU A 103 30.78 -13.00 -17.48
N LEU A 104 30.35 -14.24 -17.25
CA LEU A 104 31.00 -15.46 -17.74
C LEU A 104 31.20 -15.43 -19.26
N HIS A 105 30.19 -14.98 -20.00
CA HIS A 105 30.23 -14.90 -21.46
C HIS A 105 30.71 -13.54 -21.99
N ASN A 106 31.20 -12.64 -21.13
CA ASN A 106 31.60 -11.26 -21.50
C ASN A 106 30.54 -10.50 -22.32
N ASN A 107 29.26 -10.77 -22.03
CA ASN A 107 28.13 -10.24 -22.77
C ASN A 107 27.21 -9.35 -21.91
N LEU A 108 27.58 -9.08 -20.65
CA LEU A 108 26.81 -8.25 -19.72
C LEU A 108 26.36 -6.93 -20.34
N GLN A 109 27.22 -6.29 -21.14
CA GLN A 109 26.91 -5.00 -21.76
C GLN A 109 25.76 -5.06 -22.78
N LYS A 110 25.56 -6.21 -23.44
CA LYS A 110 24.53 -6.40 -24.47
C LYS A 110 23.25 -7.02 -23.92
N LEU A 111 23.22 -7.41 -22.65
CA LEU A 111 21.99 -7.91 -22.03
C LEU A 111 20.93 -6.82 -22.03
N LYS A 112 19.71 -7.24 -22.36
CA LYS A 112 18.54 -6.38 -22.47
C LYS A 112 17.67 -6.56 -21.25
N PHE A 113 17.30 -5.45 -20.65
CA PHE A 113 16.38 -5.37 -19.51
C PHE A 113 15.15 -4.58 -19.92
N ILE A 114 13.98 -5.01 -19.46
CA ILE A 114 12.71 -4.36 -19.79
C ILE A 114 12.25 -3.56 -18.58
N PHE A 115 12.12 -2.24 -18.74
CA PHE A 115 11.68 -1.33 -17.69
C PHE A 115 10.23 -0.92 -17.94
N ILE A 116 9.45 -0.76 -16.87
CA ILE A 116 8.06 -0.29 -16.94
C ILE A 116 7.79 0.76 -15.88
N HIS A 117 7.03 1.79 -16.24
CA HIS A 117 6.55 2.82 -15.34
C HIS A 117 5.11 3.18 -15.68
N VAL A 118 4.34 3.53 -14.65
CA VAL A 118 2.92 3.85 -14.77
C VAL A 118 2.64 5.10 -13.94
N ASN A 119 2.15 6.14 -14.61
CA ASN A 119 1.49 7.28 -13.98
C ASN A 119 0.02 6.93 -13.76
N TRP A 120 -0.60 7.46 -12.69
CA TRP A 120 -1.95 7.10 -12.29
C TRP A 120 -2.73 8.30 -11.77
N PHE A 121 -4.03 8.35 -12.03
CA PHE A 121 -4.91 9.43 -11.62
C PHE A 121 -5.35 9.30 -10.17
N TYR A 122 -5.87 8.14 -9.75
CA TYR A 122 -6.37 7.93 -8.40
C TYR A 122 -6.18 6.48 -7.95
N LYS A 123 -6.20 6.29 -6.61
CA LYS A 123 -6.01 5.02 -5.94
C LYS A 123 -7.30 4.68 -5.19
N LYS A 124 -7.90 3.55 -5.53
CA LYS A 124 -9.12 3.03 -4.92
C LYS A 124 -8.80 1.87 -3.99
N GLU A 125 -9.22 1.97 -2.74
CA GLU A 125 -9.15 0.86 -1.79
C GLU A 125 -10.34 -0.07 -2.01
N ILE A 126 -10.07 -1.34 -2.37
CA ILE A 126 -11.11 -2.35 -2.66
C ILE A 126 -11.33 -3.28 -1.45
N GLY A 127 -10.32 -3.41 -0.59
CA GLY A 127 -10.39 -4.25 0.59
C GLY A 127 -9.17 -4.07 1.47
N ILE A 128 -9.04 -4.93 2.48
CA ILE A 128 -7.91 -4.90 3.41
C ILE A 128 -6.62 -5.18 2.62
N ASN A 129 -5.71 -4.20 2.59
CA ASN A 129 -4.44 -4.22 1.84
C ASN A 129 -4.57 -4.43 0.32
N LYS A 130 -5.74 -4.21 -0.29
CA LYS A 130 -5.92 -4.29 -1.75
C LYS A 130 -6.30 -2.94 -2.33
N CYS A 131 -5.46 -2.47 -3.24
CA CYS A 131 -5.63 -1.19 -3.92
C CYS A 131 -5.71 -1.41 -5.43
N GLU A 132 -6.58 -0.65 -6.09
CA GLU A 132 -6.64 -0.52 -7.54
C GLU A 132 -6.22 0.89 -7.92
N PHE A 133 -5.44 1.00 -9.00
CA PHE A 133 -4.98 2.27 -9.52
C PHE A 133 -5.64 2.53 -10.88
N CYS A 134 -6.08 3.77 -11.09
CA CYS A 134 -6.55 4.21 -12.40
C CYS A 134 -5.36 4.74 -13.20
N PRO A 135 -4.88 4.02 -14.22
CA PRO A 135 -3.68 4.43 -14.97
C PRO A 135 -3.96 5.69 -15.79
N ALA A 136 -2.97 6.57 -15.88
CA ALA A 136 -3.00 7.81 -16.66
C ALA A 136 -2.09 7.71 -17.89
N GLU A 137 -0.97 7.03 -17.75
CA GLU A 137 0.04 6.83 -18.80
C GLU A 137 0.94 5.66 -18.37
N PHE A 138 1.49 4.93 -19.32
CA PHE A 138 2.59 4.02 -19.04
C PHE A 138 3.62 4.01 -20.17
N ALA A 139 4.85 3.66 -19.81
CA ALA A 139 5.89 3.38 -20.78
C ALA A 139 6.62 2.09 -20.42
N VAL A 140 7.01 1.36 -21.45
CA VAL A 140 7.85 0.16 -21.40
C VAL A 140 9.07 0.40 -22.28
N ALA A 141 10.25 0.28 -21.71
CA ALA A 141 11.50 0.55 -22.40
C ALA A 141 12.45 -0.66 -22.35
N GLN A 142 13.12 -0.93 -23.47
CA GLN A 142 14.20 -1.90 -23.54
C GLN A 142 15.52 -1.17 -23.35
N PHE A 143 16.31 -1.60 -22.37
CA PHE A 143 17.57 -0.99 -22.01
C PHE A 143 18.72 -2.00 -22.07
N SER A 144 19.87 -1.59 -22.61
CA SER A 144 21.14 -2.30 -22.47
C SER A 144 22.25 -1.35 -22.04
N LEU A 145 23.26 -1.86 -21.33
CA LEU A 145 24.40 -1.02 -20.92
C LEU A 145 25.20 -0.49 -22.12
N LYS A 146 25.20 -1.22 -23.25
CA LYS A 146 25.94 -0.85 -24.45
C LYS A 146 25.27 0.27 -25.24
N ASN A 147 23.96 0.15 -25.46
CA ASN A 147 23.24 1.05 -26.36
C ASN A 147 22.32 2.03 -25.62
N GLY A 148 22.16 1.90 -24.31
CA GLY A 148 21.19 2.67 -23.54
C GLY A 148 19.76 2.20 -23.82
N ILE A 149 18.85 3.16 -23.97
CA ILE A 149 17.44 2.89 -24.32
C ILE A 149 17.36 2.60 -25.82
N GLU A 150 16.86 1.43 -26.19
CA GLU A 150 16.84 0.94 -27.58
C GLU A 150 15.43 0.98 -28.21
N ASN A 151 14.41 0.63 -27.44
CA ASN A 151 13.03 0.56 -27.91
C ASN A 151 12.08 1.02 -26.80
N ILE A 152 11.04 1.76 -27.15
CA ILE A 152 10.07 2.31 -26.20
C ILE A 152 8.67 2.05 -26.76
N TYR A 153 7.81 1.45 -25.92
CA TYR A 153 6.38 1.43 -26.10
C TYR A 153 5.75 2.33 -25.04
N HIS A 154 5.01 3.35 -25.47
CA HIS A 154 4.47 4.38 -24.57
C HIS A 154 3.05 4.72 -25.00
N GLU A 155 2.17 4.86 -24.00
CA GLU A 155 0.76 5.21 -24.21
C GLU A 155 0.28 6.16 -23.11
N VAL A 156 -0.46 7.20 -23.50
CA VAL A 156 -1.24 8.04 -22.60
C VAL A 156 -2.69 7.58 -22.64
N LEU A 157 -3.31 7.39 -21.48
CA LEU A 157 -4.60 6.71 -21.38
C LEU A 157 -5.77 7.69 -21.26
N LYS A 158 -6.82 7.40 -22.02
CA LYS A 158 -8.13 8.05 -21.91
C LYS A 158 -9.00 7.29 -20.92
N MET A 159 -9.06 7.80 -19.69
CA MET A 159 -9.85 7.20 -18.61
C MET A 159 -11.04 8.07 -18.21
N LYS A 160 -12.22 7.44 -18.07
CA LYS A 160 -13.38 8.10 -17.47
C LYS A 160 -13.25 8.05 -15.95
N ILE A 161 -13.06 9.21 -15.33
CA ILE A 161 -12.96 9.31 -13.86
C ILE A 161 -14.35 9.14 -13.23
N PRO A 162 -14.56 8.13 -12.37
CA PRO A 162 -15.85 7.90 -11.72
C PRO A 162 -16.18 9.00 -10.70
N LEU A 163 -17.47 9.15 -10.41
CA LEU A 163 -17.96 10.08 -9.39
C LEU A 163 -17.30 9.78 -8.03
N GLY A 164 -16.91 10.83 -7.31
CA GLY A 164 -16.22 10.75 -6.02
C GLY A 164 -14.70 10.80 -6.10
N TRP A 165 -14.10 10.50 -7.27
CA TRP A 165 -12.64 10.42 -7.45
C TRP A 165 -12.04 11.62 -8.19
N LYS A 166 -12.87 12.57 -8.64
CA LYS A 166 -12.44 13.72 -9.44
C LYS A 166 -11.43 14.61 -8.71
N ARG A 167 -11.63 14.84 -7.40
CA ARG A 167 -10.72 15.65 -6.59
C ARG A 167 -9.33 15.02 -6.54
N ASP A 168 -9.26 13.76 -6.13
CA ASP A 168 -8.00 13.02 -6.01
C ASP A 168 -7.28 12.95 -7.36
N ALA A 169 -8.03 12.68 -8.44
CA ALA A 169 -7.49 12.66 -9.80
C ALA A 169 -6.85 13.98 -10.24
N ILE A 170 -7.50 15.11 -9.94
CA ILE A 170 -6.95 16.44 -10.24
C ILE A 170 -5.72 16.72 -9.38
N GLU A 171 -5.79 16.42 -8.08
CA GLU A 171 -4.70 16.70 -7.15
C GLU A 171 -3.43 15.91 -7.51
N ILE A 172 -3.55 14.60 -7.74
CA ILE A 172 -2.44 13.76 -8.13
C ILE A 172 -1.88 14.18 -9.48
N SER A 173 -2.75 14.45 -10.46
CA SER A 173 -2.32 14.96 -11.76
C SER A 173 -1.47 16.23 -11.61
N GLN A 174 -1.97 17.25 -10.89
CA GLN A 174 -1.26 18.51 -10.71
C GLN A 174 0.07 18.36 -9.96
N GLN A 175 0.11 17.48 -8.96
CA GLN A 175 1.32 17.24 -8.15
C GLN A 175 2.37 16.40 -8.88
N THR A 176 1.93 15.53 -9.80
CA THR A 176 2.81 14.51 -10.40
C THR A 176 3.01 14.70 -11.91
N HIS A 177 2.20 14.04 -12.71
CA HIS A 177 2.40 13.86 -14.14
C HIS A 177 1.83 15.01 -15.01
N GLN A 178 0.97 15.86 -14.46
CA GLN A 178 0.33 17.00 -15.13
C GLN A 178 -0.53 16.65 -16.35
N ILE A 179 -0.83 15.36 -16.55
CA ILE A 179 -1.75 14.87 -17.58
C ILE A 179 -3.18 15.28 -17.21
N PRO A 180 -3.94 15.97 -18.07
CA PRO A 180 -5.31 16.33 -17.80
C PRO A 180 -6.20 15.11 -17.53
N ILE A 181 -7.11 15.23 -16.57
CA ILE A 181 -8.07 14.17 -16.23
C ILE A 181 -9.13 13.90 -17.32
N GLU A 182 -9.33 14.86 -18.22
CA GLU A 182 -10.29 14.82 -19.33
C GLU A 182 -9.50 14.95 -20.63
N LEU A 183 -8.80 13.86 -21.00
CA LEU A 183 -8.02 13.77 -22.22
C LEU A 183 -8.84 13.06 -23.31
N GLU A 184 -9.08 13.72 -24.44
CA GLU A 184 -9.81 13.12 -25.56
C GLU A 184 -8.92 12.24 -26.46
N GLU A 185 -7.62 12.54 -26.52
CA GLU A 185 -6.64 11.97 -27.48
C GLU A 185 -5.86 10.76 -26.94
N GLY A 186 -6.24 10.20 -25.79
CA GLY A 186 -5.56 9.04 -25.19
C GLY A 186 -6.09 7.68 -25.69
N GLN A 187 -5.29 6.64 -25.50
CA GLN A 187 -5.70 5.26 -25.76
C GLN A 187 -6.68 4.76 -24.69
N SER A 188 -7.75 4.08 -25.10
CA SER A 188 -8.76 3.51 -24.20
C SER A 188 -8.97 2.01 -24.38
N ASP A 189 -8.39 1.41 -25.43
CA ASP A 189 -8.52 -0.01 -25.74
C ASP A 189 -7.41 -0.82 -25.04
N PHE A 190 -7.77 -1.44 -23.91
CA PHE A 190 -6.87 -2.33 -23.16
C PHE A 190 -6.49 -3.61 -23.94
N SER A 191 -7.28 -4.05 -24.92
CA SER A 191 -6.94 -5.17 -25.79
C SER A 191 -5.83 -4.82 -26.76
N TYR A 192 -5.92 -3.64 -27.36
CA TYR A 192 -4.86 -3.10 -28.20
C TYR A 192 -3.56 -2.93 -27.40
N MET A 193 -3.64 -2.28 -26.23
CA MET A 193 -2.46 -2.04 -25.40
C MET A 193 -1.79 -3.34 -24.94
N PHE A 194 -2.59 -4.34 -24.57
CA PHE A 194 -2.07 -5.66 -24.23
C PHE A 194 -1.38 -6.33 -25.42
N SER A 195 -1.98 -6.27 -26.61
CA SER A 195 -1.43 -6.89 -27.81
C SER A 195 -0.07 -6.30 -28.20
N GLU A 196 0.06 -4.96 -28.16
CA GLU A 196 1.33 -4.29 -28.42
C GLU A 196 2.37 -4.56 -27.32
N LEU A 197 1.96 -4.62 -26.04
CA LEU A 197 2.83 -5.02 -24.95
C LEU A 197 3.38 -6.44 -25.16
N ILE A 198 2.52 -7.40 -25.48
CA ILE A 198 2.95 -8.79 -25.73
C ILE A 198 3.94 -8.81 -26.89
N LYS A 199 3.62 -8.18 -28.01
CA LYS A 199 4.51 -8.08 -29.18
C LYS A 199 5.87 -7.44 -28.83
N PHE A 200 5.89 -6.44 -27.97
CA PHE A 200 7.11 -5.83 -27.45
C PHE A 200 7.95 -6.86 -26.68
N LEU A 201 7.32 -7.66 -25.81
CA LEU A 201 7.99 -8.64 -24.96
C LEU A 201 8.39 -9.94 -25.67
N GLU A 202 7.68 -10.33 -26.73
CA GLU A 202 7.98 -11.54 -27.53
C GLU A 202 9.43 -11.54 -28.02
N THR A 203 9.94 -10.37 -28.40
CA THR A 203 11.31 -10.19 -28.92
C THR A 203 12.40 -10.50 -27.89
N ASN A 204 12.06 -10.57 -26.60
CA ASN A 204 12.98 -10.75 -25.48
C ASN A 204 12.65 -12.01 -24.63
N LYS A 205 11.83 -12.93 -25.15
CA LYS A 205 11.50 -14.17 -24.44
C LYS A 205 12.71 -15.07 -24.21
N THR A 206 12.69 -15.76 -23.06
CA THR A 206 13.61 -16.87 -22.77
C THR A 206 12.80 -18.16 -22.71
N GLY A 207 12.89 -18.97 -23.76
CA GLY A 207 11.99 -20.12 -23.95
C GLY A 207 10.53 -19.66 -24.09
N ASN A 208 9.64 -20.19 -23.27
CA ASN A 208 8.21 -19.85 -23.30
C ASN A 208 7.83 -18.74 -22.29
N LYS A 209 8.79 -18.13 -21.60
CA LYS A 209 8.53 -17.13 -20.54
C LYS A 209 8.90 -15.73 -21.01
N PHE A 210 8.05 -14.77 -20.68
CA PHE A 210 8.35 -13.34 -20.85
C PHE A 210 9.52 -12.91 -19.95
N PRO A 211 10.30 -11.91 -20.38
CA PRO A 211 11.33 -11.32 -19.52
C PRO A 211 10.66 -10.60 -18.32
N PRO A 212 11.33 -10.51 -17.17
CA PRO A 212 10.83 -9.70 -16.07
C PRO A 212 10.75 -8.23 -16.44
N LEU A 213 9.70 -7.58 -15.96
CA LEU A 213 9.50 -6.14 -16.04
C LEU A 213 10.10 -5.51 -14.79
N PHE A 214 11.08 -4.63 -14.93
CA PHE A 214 11.67 -3.93 -13.80
C PHE A 214 11.00 -2.57 -13.60
N THR A 215 10.61 -2.29 -12.36
CA THR A 215 10.03 -1.00 -11.96
C THR A 215 10.53 -0.62 -10.57
N THR A 216 10.24 0.61 -10.13
CA THR A 216 10.58 1.02 -8.77
C THR A 216 9.67 0.34 -7.76
N LYS A 217 10.20 0.04 -6.57
CA LYS A 217 9.49 -0.74 -5.54
C LYS A 217 8.10 -0.18 -5.19
N ASN A 218 7.98 1.14 -5.19
CA ASN A 218 6.72 1.83 -4.86
C ASN A 218 5.67 1.74 -5.97
N LEU A 219 6.08 1.46 -7.21
CA LEU A 219 5.20 1.38 -8.38
C LEU A 219 4.79 -0.04 -8.76
N ILE A 220 5.38 -1.07 -8.14
CA ILE A 220 4.98 -2.47 -8.30
C ILE A 220 3.44 -2.65 -8.26
N PRO A 221 2.72 -2.19 -7.21
CA PRO A 221 1.26 -2.39 -7.16
C PRO A 221 0.49 -1.58 -8.24
N VAL A 222 1.07 -0.48 -8.73
CA VAL A 222 0.48 0.33 -9.81
C VAL A 222 0.60 -0.42 -11.14
N VAL A 223 1.78 -0.98 -11.42
CA VAL A 223 2.05 -1.81 -12.60
C VAL A 223 1.18 -3.06 -12.58
N GLU A 224 1.09 -3.75 -11.44
CA GLU A 224 0.19 -4.91 -11.27
C GLU A 224 -1.27 -4.54 -11.61
N SER A 225 -1.75 -3.40 -11.10
CA SER A 225 -3.11 -2.93 -11.38
C SER A 225 -3.35 -2.64 -12.86
N LEU A 226 -2.35 -2.14 -13.59
CA LEU A 226 -2.45 -1.94 -15.04
C LEU A 226 -2.50 -3.28 -15.79
N LEU A 227 -1.59 -4.21 -15.45
CA LEU A 227 -1.54 -5.52 -16.10
C LEU A 227 -2.80 -6.34 -15.86
N ILE A 228 -3.38 -6.28 -14.65
CA ILE A 228 -4.68 -6.89 -14.35
C ILE A 228 -5.75 -6.38 -15.31
N LYS A 229 -5.88 -5.05 -15.48
CA LYS A 229 -6.86 -4.45 -16.41
C LYS A 229 -6.65 -4.90 -17.86
N MET A 230 -5.40 -5.00 -18.30
CA MET A 230 -5.08 -5.51 -19.64
C MET A 230 -5.44 -6.99 -19.80
N VAL A 231 -5.08 -7.82 -18.83
CA VAL A 231 -5.27 -9.27 -18.88
C VAL A 231 -6.75 -9.67 -18.78
N GLU A 232 -7.53 -8.99 -17.94
CA GLU A 232 -8.97 -9.26 -17.74
C GLU A 232 -9.76 -9.17 -19.05
N VAL A 233 -9.36 -8.28 -19.97
CA VAL A 233 -10.02 -8.11 -21.27
C VAL A 233 -9.58 -9.18 -22.28
N ASN A 234 -8.39 -9.78 -22.10
CA ASN A 234 -7.76 -10.68 -23.08
C ASN A 234 -7.73 -12.16 -22.64
N ASN A 235 -8.40 -12.53 -21.53
CA ASN A 235 -8.42 -13.90 -20.97
C ASN A 235 -7.02 -14.50 -20.71
N GLY A 236 -6.01 -13.66 -20.46
CA GLY A 236 -4.65 -14.11 -20.14
C GLY A 236 -4.45 -14.47 -18.65
N SER A 237 -3.20 -14.74 -18.25
CA SER A 237 -2.85 -14.86 -16.83
C SER A 237 -1.89 -13.75 -16.40
N VAL A 238 -2.22 -13.04 -15.32
CA VAL A 238 -1.33 -12.03 -14.73
C VAL A 238 -0.03 -12.67 -14.22
N ASN A 239 -0.08 -13.96 -13.85
CA ASN A 239 1.07 -14.72 -13.38
C ASN A 239 2.14 -14.95 -14.46
N ASP A 240 1.84 -14.64 -15.73
CA ASP A 240 2.80 -14.73 -16.83
C ASP A 240 3.83 -13.58 -16.78
N PHE A 241 3.54 -12.52 -16.02
CA PHE A 241 4.41 -11.35 -15.87
C PHE A 241 5.11 -11.36 -14.51
N LEU A 242 6.44 -11.29 -14.53
CA LEU A 242 7.25 -11.10 -13.32
C LEU A 242 7.61 -9.63 -13.20
N ILE A 243 7.27 -8.99 -12.08
CA ILE A 243 7.60 -7.59 -11.80
C ILE A 243 8.69 -7.56 -10.73
N TYR A 244 9.86 -7.06 -11.09
CA TYR A 244 11.03 -7.01 -10.21
C TYR A 244 11.47 -5.57 -9.92
N SER A 245 12.20 -5.40 -8.82
CA SER A 245 12.74 -4.11 -8.40
C SER A 245 13.93 -3.71 -9.28
N ILE A 246 13.85 -2.50 -9.84
CA ILE A 246 14.96 -1.88 -10.59
C ILE A 246 16.12 -1.54 -9.65
N GLU A 247 15.85 -1.22 -8.39
CA GLU A 247 16.86 -0.90 -7.37
C GLU A 247 17.76 -2.12 -7.11
N ALA A 248 17.17 -3.32 -7.04
CA ALA A 248 17.90 -4.58 -6.91
C ALA A 248 18.78 -4.86 -8.15
N LEU A 249 18.22 -4.64 -9.35
CA LEU A 249 18.97 -4.80 -10.59
C LEU A 249 20.14 -3.80 -10.66
N PHE A 250 19.90 -2.53 -10.32
CA PHE A 250 20.92 -1.48 -10.29
C PHE A 250 22.07 -1.83 -9.36
N GLY A 251 21.77 -2.23 -8.11
CA GLY A 251 22.80 -2.62 -7.13
C GLY A 251 23.66 -3.78 -7.63
N ALA A 252 23.02 -4.81 -8.21
CA ALA A 252 23.72 -5.97 -8.73
C ALA A 252 24.58 -5.65 -9.97
N LEU A 253 24.04 -4.88 -10.94
CA LEU A 253 24.79 -4.44 -12.12
C LEU A 253 25.97 -3.57 -11.76
N ARG A 254 25.78 -2.60 -10.87
CA ARG A 254 26.86 -1.72 -10.38
C ARG A 254 27.96 -2.53 -9.71
N ASN A 255 27.60 -3.47 -8.83
CA ASN A 255 28.58 -4.31 -8.15
C ASN A 255 29.36 -5.19 -9.13
N ALA A 256 28.68 -5.77 -10.12
CA ALA A 256 29.32 -6.54 -11.18
C ALA A 256 30.27 -5.70 -12.05
N ALA A 257 29.89 -4.47 -12.38
CA ALA A 257 30.73 -3.55 -13.14
C ALA A 257 31.98 -3.12 -12.35
N VAL A 258 31.81 -2.84 -11.06
CA VAL A 258 32.89 -2.36 -10.19
C VAL A 258 33.90 -3.45 -9.85
N GLN A 259 33.52 -4.73 -9.80
CA GLN A 259 34.47 -5.85 -9.57
C GLN A 259 35.66 -5.86 -10.53
N LYS A 260 35.56 -5.24 -11.71
CA LYS A 260 36.68 -5.11 -12.66
C LYS A 260 37.70 -4.02 -12.28
N VAL A 261 37.36 -3.12 -11.36
CA VAL A 261 38.10 -1.90 -11.03
C VAL A 261 38.39 -1.78 -9.52
N ASP A 262 37.47 -2.21 -8.65
CA ASP A 262 37.55 -2.14 -7.19
C ASP A 262 36.73 -3.28 -6.54
N ASN A 263 37.12 -3.72 -5.34
CA ASN A 263 36.42 -4.77 -4.60
C ASN A 263 35.30 -4.24 -3.68
N ARG A 264 34.94 -2.96 -3.79
CA ARG A 264 33.87 -2.34 -2.99
C ARG A 264 32.50 -2.64 -3.59
N SER A 265 31.79 -3.62 -3.05
CA SER A 265 30.37 -3.82 -3.31
C SER A 265 29.50 -2.93 -2.39
N ILE A 266 28.33 -2.53 -2.88
CA ILE A 266 27.31 -1.85 -2.07
C ILE A 266 26.18 -2.82 -1.72
N PRO A 267 25.61 -2.75 -0.50
CA PRO A 267 24.43 -3.52 -0.14
C PRO A 267 23.17 -2.96 -0.83
N LEU A 268 22.11 -3.77 -0.92
CA LEU A 268 20.84 -3.40 -1.57
C LEU A 268 20.25 -2.11 -1.01
N ILE A 269 20.27 -1.93 0.31
CA ILE A 269 19.74 -0.71 0.96
C ILE A 269 20.45 0.57 0.49
N VAL A 270 21.75 0.50 0.18
CA VAL A 270 22.50 1.63 -0.36
C VAL A 270 22.09 1.86 -1.81
N ALA A 271 21.91 0.80 -2.60
CA ALA A 271 21.43 0.90 -3.97
C ALA A 271 20.02 1.53 -4.04
N GLU A 272 19.09 1.11 -3.17
CA GLU A 272 17.75 1.70 -3.04
C GLU A 272 17.82 3.21 -2.72
N ASN A 273 18.68 3.59 -1.77
CA ASN A 273 18.84 4.99 -1.38
C ASN A 273 19.50 5.83 -2.47
N GLU A 274 20.50 5.30 -3.20
CA GLU A 274 21.11 6.01 -4.33
C GLU A 274 20.13 6.20 -5.48
N PHE A 275 19.34 5.16 -5.82
CA PHE A 275 18.34 5.25 -6.87
C PHE A 275 17.23 6.28 -6.53
N SER A 276 16.85 6.35 -5.26
CA SER A 276 15.81 7.28 -4.77
C SER A 276 16.20 8.77 -4.86
N LYS A 277 17.49 9.10 -5.05
CA LYS A 277 17.93 10.49 -5.17
C LYS A 277 17.54 11.13 -6.51
N ASP A 278 17.21 10.32 -7.51
CA ASP A 278 16.79 10.74 -8.84
C ASP A 278 17.62 11.91 -9.40
N PHE A 279 18.92 11.67 -9.61
CA PHE A 279 19.85 12.70 -10.06
C PHE A 279 19.50 13.30 -11.43
N LEU A 280 18.66 12.61 -12.22
CA LEU A 280 18.30 13.01 -13.58
C LEU A 280 16.94 13.71 -13.64
N CYS A 281 16.23 13.89 -12.52
CA CYS A 281 14.88 14.48 -12.48
C CYS A 281 14.78 15.87 -13.13
N ASN A 282 15.86 16.63 -13.15
CA ASN A 282 15.90 17.98 -13.70
C ASN A 282 16.35 18.04 -15.17
N ILE A 283 16.72 16.91 -15.76
CA ILE A 283 17.14 16.87 -17.17
C ILE A 283 15.90 16.87 -18.06
N ARG A 284 15.83 17.85 -18.95
CA ARG A 284 14.76 17.99 -19.94
C ARG A 284 15.15 17.32 -21.26
N GLY A 285 14.14 16.94 -22.04
CA GLY A 285 14.33 16.43 -23.41
C GLY A 285 13.90 14.97 -23.58
N PHE A 286 13.83 14.21 -22.49
CA PHE A 286 13.41 12.80 -22.51
C PHE A 286 11.89 12.62 -22.38
N GLU A 287 11.18 13.64 -21.92
CA GLU A 287 9.74 13.53 -21.66
C GLU A 287 8.93 13.25 -22.94
N CYS A 288 7.78 12.60 -22.80
CA CYS A 288 6.86 12.41 -23.92
C CYS A 288 6.35 13.76 -24.46
N ASP A 289 6.05 13.82 -25.76
CA ASP A 289 5.68 15.07 -26.43
C ASP A 289 4.41 15.70 -25.83
N ILE A 290 3.46 14.85 -25.42
CA ILE A 290 2.22 15.25 -24.75
C ILE A 290 2.53 15.93 -23.40
N SER A 291 3.41 15.34 -22.59
CA SER A 291 3.85 15.95 -21.32
C SER A 291 4.62 17.24 -21.53
N LYS A 292 5.45 17.33 -22.58
CA LYS A 292 6.15 18.57 -22.95
C LYS A 292 5.16 19.67 -23.30
N GLU A 293 4.15 19.37 -24.10
CA GLU A 293 3.13 20.32 -24.52
C GLU A 293 2.30 20.83 -23.33
N TYR A 294 1.81 19.94 -22.46
CA TYR A 294 1.02 20.34 -21.31
C TYR A 294 1.82 21.17 -20.30
N LYS A 295 3.06 20.80 -19.97
CA LYS A 295 3.91 21.63 -19.10
C LYS A 295 4.18 23.02 -19.67
N ASN A 296 4.39 23.11 -20.99
CA ASN A 296 4.59 24.38 -21.68
C ASN A 296 3.30 25.23 -21.66
N ASN A 297 2.13 24.61 -21.77
CA ASN A 297 0.85 25.29 -21.72
C ASN A 297 0.49 25.75 -20.29
N THR A 298 0.73 24.91 -19.28
CA THR A 298 0.53 25.26 -17.86
C THR A 298 1.44 26.42 -17.45
N SER A 299 2.71 26.42 -17.87
CA SER A 299 3.63 27.52 -17.57
C SER A 299 3.22 28.84 -18.25
N LYS A 300 2.76 28.81 -19.51
CA LYS A 300 2.19 29.99 -20.19
C LYS A 300 0.92 30.50 -19.50
N GLN A 301 0.05 29.61 -19.03
CA GLN A 301 -1.21 29.97 -18.40
C GLN A 301 -0.98 30.60 -17.02
N ASN A 302 -0.06 30.05 -16.22
CA ASN A 302 0.37 30.63 -14.96
C ASN A 302 0.98 32.01 -15.17
N TYR A 303 1.88 32.17 -16.13
CA TYR A 303 2.46 33.47 -16.46
C TYR A 303 1.42 34.50 -16.90
N SER A 304 0.41 34.11 -17.70
CA SER A 304 -0.69 34.99 -18.07
C SER A 304 -1.58 35.37 -16.88
N ASN A 305 -1.82 34.45 -15.95
CA ASN A 305 -2.59 34.71 -14.75
C ASN A 305 -1.84 35.64 -13.78
N ASP A 306 -0.53 35.44 -13.61
CA ASP A 306 0.32 36.32 -12.80
C ASP A 306 0.37 37.73 -13.40
N GLN A 307 0.46 37.85 -14.73
CA GLN A 307 0.39 39.15 -15.41
C GLN A 307 -0.98 39.83 -15.21
N ARG A 308 -2.08 39.08 -15.27
CA ARG A 308 -3.42 39.63 -15.00
C ARG A 308 -3.56 40.08 -13.55
N GLN A 309 -3.07 39.28 -12.60
CA GLN A 309 -3.10 39.62 -11.18
C GLN A 309 -2.26 40.88 -10.90
N CYS A 310 -1.07 40.99 -11.49
CA CYS A 310 -0.25 42.21 -11.41
C CYS A 310 -0.93 43.44 -12.04
N ASN A 311 -1.71 43.26 -13.11
CA ASN A 311 -2.46 44.34 -13.75
C ASN A 311 -3.76 44.71 -13.00
N GLU A 312 -4.27 43.84 -12.13
CA GLU A 312 -5.46 44.06 -11.31
C GLU A 312 -5.15 44.61 -9.91
N ILE A 313 -3.88 44.65 -9.49
CA ILE A 313 -3.48 45.34 -8.26
C ILE A 313 -3.64 46.85 -8.47
N LYS A 314 -4.76 47.41 -7.98
CA LYS A 314 -4.88 48.86 -7.78
C LYS A 314 -3.87 49.30 -6.71
N PRO A 315 -3.21 50.46 -6.87
CA PRO A 315 -2.32 50.97 -5.84
C PRO A 315 -3.10 51.09 -4.52
N LEU A 316 -2.52 50.58 -3.43
CA LEU A 316 -3.07 50.76 -2.10
C LEU A 316 -3.01 52.26 -1.76
N ASP A 317 -4.17 52.90 -1.63
CA ASP A 317 -4.24 54.25 -1.07
C ASP A 317 -3.81 54.17 0.40
N ILE A 318 -2.62 54.70 0.70
CA ILE A 318 -2.16 54.89 2.07
C ILE A 318 -3.03 55.99 2.67
N ILE A 319 -4.01 55.60 3.49
CA ILE A 319 -4.81 56.55 4.26
C ILE A 319 -3.94 57.07 5.41
N ASP A 320 -3.42 58.28 5.26
CA ASP A 320 -2.78 59.02 6.34
C ASP A 320 -3.86 59.58 7.28
N HIS A 321 -4.00 58.95 8.45
CA HIS A 321 -5.01 59.30 9.45
C HIS A 321 -4.72 60.60 10.22
N CYS A 322 -3.67 61.36 9.88
CA CYS A 322 -3.32 62.60 10.58
C CYS A 322 -4.06 63.87 10.11
N LYS A 323 -5.06 63.78 9.22
CA LYS A 323 -5.86 64.94 8.77
C LYS A 323 -7.36 64.65 8.81
N ALA A 324 -7.93 64.72 10.00
CA ALA A 324 -9.37 64.87 10.17
C ALA A 324 -9.70 66.35 10.44
N SER A 325 -10.60 66.95 9.63
CA SER A 325 -11.76 67.75 10.08
C SER A 325 -12.29 68.65 8.94
N THR A 326 -13.51 68.39 8.45
CA THR A 326 -14.73 69.21 8.62
C THR A 326 -15.76 68.96 7.52
N SER A 327 -16.96 68.53 7.95
CA SER A 327 -18.30 68.82 7.43
C SER A 327 -18.72 68.49 5.98
N THR A 328 -19.73 67.63 5.90
CA THR A 328 -21.00 67.75 5.13
C THR A 328 -21.26 66.61 4.14
N SER A 329 -22.38 65.95 4.38
CA SER A 329 -23.00 64.84 3.67
C SER A 329 -23.17 65.08 2.16
N GLN A 330 -22.93 64.05 1.35
CA GLN A 330 -23.79 63.66 0.23
C GLN A 330 -23.51 62.21 -0.18
N ASN A 331 -24.59 61.47 -0.38
CA ASN A 331 -24.66 60.02 -0.57
C ASN A 331 -23.96 59.53 -1.84
N LEU A 332 -23.16 58.47 -1.71
CA LEU A 332 -22.87 57.54 -2.81
C LEU A 332 -23.09 56.11 -2.30
N THR A 333 -24.14 55.51 -2.85
CA THR A 333 -24.65 54.16 -2.58
C THR A 333 -23.60 53.12 -3.03
N LEU A 334 -22.97 52.43 -2.08
CA LEU A 334 -22.15 51.25 -2.37
C LEU A 334 -23.07 50.02 -2.44
N ASN A 335 -23.24 49.52 -3.66
CA ASN A 335 -23.90 48.26 -3.98
C ASN A 335 -22.97 47.11 -3.56
N ILE A 336 -23.05 46.67 -2.31
CA ILE A 336 -22.38 45.45 -1.83
C ILE A 336 -23.32 44.28 -2.12
N SER A 337 -22.89 43.38 -3.00
CA SER A 337 -23.58 42.11 -3.22
C SER A 337 -23.54 41.28 -1.93
N THR A 338 -24.71 41.01 -1.39
CA THR A 338 -24.91 40.11 -0.26
C THR A 338 -24.66 38.67 -0.70
N CYS A 339 -23.51 38.11 -0.33
CA CYS A 339 -23.38 36.65 -0.20
C CYS A 339 -23.26 36.33 1.30
N SER A 340 -24.27 35.63 1.80
CA SER A 340 -24.44 35.29 3.21
C SER A 340 -23.39 34.26 3.65
N MET A 341 -22.48 34.67 4.52
CA MET A 341 -21.57 33.80 5.24
C MET A 341 -22.37 32.94 6.22
N ARG A 342 -22.58 31.66 5.93
CA ARG A 342 -23.04 30.69 6.95
C ARG A 342 -21.87 30.34 7.87
N ILE A 343 -22.03 30.63 9.15
CA ILE A 343 -21.15 30.15 10.22
C ILE A 343 -21.37 28.63 10.38
N PRO A 344 -20.31 27.83 10.56
CA PRO A 344 -20.45 26.42 10.89
C PRO A 344 -21.03 26.25 12.30
N ASN A 345 -22.19 25.60 12.41
CA ASN A 345 -22.77 25.17 13.66
C ASN A 345 -22.18 23.80 14.07
N THR A 346 -21.14 23.80 14.90
CA THR A 346 -20.89 22.73 15.89
C THR A 346 -19.91 23.24 16.95
N ILE A 347 -20.40 23.40 18.18
CA ILE A 347 -19.62 23.75 19.37
C ILE A 347 -19.05 22.46 19.99
N PRO A 348 -17.81 22.46 20.52
CA PRO A 348 -17.18 21.32 21.18
C PRO A 348 -17.83 20.99 22.52
N GLN A 349 -18.07 19.70 22.78
CA GLN A 349 -18.51 19.22 24.09
C GLN A 349 -17.33 19.04 25.04
N THR A 350 -17.05 20.08 25.83
CA THR A 350 -16.44 19.92 27.16
C THR A 350 -17.11 20.87 28.15
N LEU A 351 -17.72 20.28 29.17
CA LEU A 351 -17.96 20.80 30.53
C LEU A 351 -18.74 22.13 30.70
N ILE A 352 -19.94 22.04 31.32
CA ILE A 352 -20.52 22.89 32.40
C ILE A 352 -21.82 22.13 32.80
N GLY A 353 -21.97 21.63 34.03
CA GLY A 353 -22.41 22.39 35.21
C GLY A 353 -23.94 22.50 35.18
N VAL A 354 -24.66 21.54 35.79
CA VAL A 354 -25.25 21.64 37.15
C VAL A 354 -26.07 22.91 37.34
N GLN A 355 -27.38 22.70 37.50
CA GLN A 355 -28.37 23.70 37.86
C GLN A 355 -28.50 23.68 39.39
N GLU A 356 -28.20 24.81 40.03
CA GLU A 356 -28.33 25.00 41.48
C GLU A 356 -29.76 25.40 41.90
N ASN A 357 -30.20 24.85 43.03
CA ASN A 357 -31.02 25.56 44.01
C ASN A 357 -30.87 24.92 45.41
N ILE A 358 -29.96 25.52 46.20
CA ILE A 358 -30.04 25.97 47.62
C ILE A 358 -30.68 25.04 48.68
N ASP A 359 -29.88 24.54 49.65
CA ASP A 359 -29.79 25.02 51.07
C ASP A 359 -28.75 24.20 51.92
N PRO A 360 -28.32 24.63 53.13
CA PRO A 360 -26.90 24.68 53.51
C PRO A 360 -26.48 23.79 54.70
N CYS A 361 -25.16 23.74 54.97
CA CYS A 361 -24.49 23.06 56.10
C CYS A 361 -24.52 21.52 55.93
N VAL A 362 -23.42 20.76 56.00
CA VAL A 362 -22.71 20.36 57.23
C VAL A 362 -21.33 19.76 56.85
N ASP A 363 -20.31 20.16 57.61
CA ASP A 363 -19.00 19.55 57.92
C ASP A 363 -18.45 18.35 57.10
N PHE A 364 -17.23 18.53 56.60
CA PHE A 364 -16.35 17.43 56.14
C PHE A 364 -15.87 16.54 57.31
N PRO A 365 -15.84 15.21 57.15
CA PRO A 365 -14.93 14.36 57.90
C PRO A 365 -13.81 13.75 57.02
N PRO A 366 -12.70 13.30 57.63
CA PRO A 366 -11.41 13.17 56.97
C PRO A 366 -11.04 11.75 56.50
N ILE A 367 -10.05 11.73 55.59
CA ILE A 367 -9.09 10.69 55.19
C ILE A 367 -9.15 9.35 55.98
N GLY A 368 -9.37 8.24 55.27
CA GLY A 368 -9.22 6.90 55.84
C GLY A 368 -9.38 5.71 54.88
N GLY A 369 -8.30 5.37 54.15
CA GLY A 369 -7.87 3.99 53.85
C GLY A 369 -8.75 3.05 53.00
N ARG A 370 -8.18 2.56 51.88
CA ARG A 370 -7.68 1.18 51.69
C ARG A 370 -7.36 0.96 50.21
N GLY A 371 -6.07 0.86 49.89
CA GLY A 371 -5.57 0.63 48.54
C GLY A 371 -5.77 -0.82 48.08
N ILE A 372 -6.15 -0.97 46.81
CA ILE A 372 -6.10 -2.25 46.09
C ILE A 372 -4.91 -2.16 45.12
N ASN A 373 -3.91 -3.01 45.35
CA ASN A 373 -2.68 -3.10 44.57
C ASN A 373 -2.93 -3.79 43.21
N TYR A 374 -2.92 -3.04 42.11
CA TYR A 374 -2.71 -3.61 40.79
C TYR A 374 -1.21 -3.77 40.52
N LYS A 375 -0.68 -5.01 40.63
CA LYS A 375 0.66 -5.34 40.13
C LYS A 375 0.66 -5.29 38.60
N ARG A 376 1.02 -4.13 38.01
CA ARG A 376 1.47 -4.06 36.61
C ARG A 376 2.94 -4.48 36.55
N LYS A 377 3.21 -5.63 35.91
CA LYS A 377 4.56 -5.93 35.40
C LYS A 377 4.81 -4.99 34.21
N ILE A 378 5.64 -3.98 34.43
CA ILE A 378 6.20 -3.13 33.37
C ILE A 378 7.39 -3.89 32.78
N THR A 379 7.22 -4.46 31.60
CA THR A 379 8.35 -4.81 30.74
C THR A 379 8.65 -3.60 29.87
N ASN A 380 9.81 -2.97 30.09
CA ASN A 380 10.31 -1.91 29.23
C ASN A 380 10.63 -2.47 27.84
N ILE A 381 9.67 -2.37 26.91
CA ILE A 381 9.95 -2.51 25.48
C ILE A 381 10.32 -1.11 24.97
N LYS A 382 11.62 -0.92 24.69
CA LYS A 382 12.14 0.24 23.98
C LYS A 382 11.59 0.19 22.55
N LEU A 383 10.54 0.97 22.27
CA LEU A 383 10.11 1.25 20.91
C LEU A 383 11.09 2.25 20.28
N PRO A 384 11.67 1.98 19.09
CA PRO A 384 12.37 3.02 18.37
C PRO A 384 11.35 4.05 17.87
N LEU A 385 11.46 5.27 18.38
CA LEU A 385 10.77 6.46 17.86
C LEU A 385 11.28 6.75 16.45
N GLY A 386 10.66 6.13 15.45
CA GLY A 386 10.76 6.53 14.06
C GLY A 386 9.92 7.78 13.84
N LYS A 387 10.58 8.92 13.65
CA LYS A 387 9.92 10.16 13.22
C LYS A 387 9.22 9.90 11.89
N GLY A 388 7.90 10.08 11.86
CA GLY A 388 7.14 10.12 10.61
C GLY A 388 7.71 11.21 9.72
N LYS A 389 8.27 10.81 8.58
CA LYS A 389 8.51 11.70 7.45
C LYS A 389 7.35 11.53 6.49
N SER A 390 6.74 12.66 6.17
CA SER A 390 5.75 12.83 5.10
C SER A 390 6.23 12.17 3.81
N LEU A 391 5.29 11.55 3.10
CA LEU A 391 5.41 11.15 1.69
C LEU A 391 5.92 12.35 0.89
N SER A 392 7.19 12.33 0.51
CA SER A 392 7.73 13.20 -0.52
C SER A 392 7.51 12.51 -1.86
N ASN A 393 6.56 13.03 -2.62
CA ASN A 393 6.30 12.67 -4.01
C ASN A 393 7.58 12.87 -4.84
N ILE A 394 7.99 11.82 -5.56
CA ILE A 394 9.10 11.87 -6.51
C ILE A 394 8.48 11.76 -7.90
N ASN A 395 8.71 12.77 -8.75
CA ASN A 395 8.34 12.79 -10.15
C ASN A 395 9.49 12.21 -10.95
N PHE A 396 9.30 11.04 -11.55
CA PHE A 396 10.28 10.44 -12.46
C PHE A 396 9.87 10.65 -13.91
N TYR A 397 10.84 11.08 -14.72
CA TYR A 397 10.75 11.19 -16.17
C TYR A 397 11.37 9.95 -16.80
N ILE A 398 10.62 9.28 -17.69
CA ILE A 398 11.18 8.37 -18.70
C ILE A 398 11.61 9.19 -19.90
#